data_AF-A0AAV6C6T5-F1
#
_entry.id   AF-A0AAV6C6T5-F1
#
_cell.length_a   1.000
_cell.length_b   1.000
_cell.length_c   1.000
_cell.angle_alpha   90.00
_cell.angle_beta   90.00
_cell.angle_gamma   90.00
#
_symmetry.space_group_name_H-M   'P 1'
#
loop_
_entity.id
_entity.type
_entity.pdbx_description
1 polymer ?
#
loop_
_entity_poly.entity_id
_entity_poly.type
_entity_poly.pdbx_seq_one_letter_code
_entity_poly.pdbx_strand_id
1 'polypeptide(L)'
;MAVTLNVTDVDLGVGLIYVFGTATLSGTYPSGGDTVDWTSIRTQLGYDGQSVASSMANPAFGPVQAAFTVQGGTPNIYNMQQGSAPNTWKLRAYTSGSSGAEFTGGSAYPSSATGDTITFSAVFRKLT
;
A
#
# COMPACT_ATOMS: atom_id res chain seq x y z
N MET A 1 9.75 -2.60 -8.41
CA MET A 1 8.84 -2.29 -7.30
C MET A 1 9.09 -3.28 -6.19
N ALA A 2 9.43 -2.81 -4.99
CA ALA A 2 9.60 -3.70 -3.85
C ALA A 2 8.28 -4.12 -3.21
N VAL A 3 7.26 -3.26 -3.30
CA VAL A 3 5.97 -3.45 -2.62
C VAL A 3 5.00 -4.17 -3.56
N THR A 4 4.56 -5.35 -3.17
CA THR A 4 3.51 -6.10 -3.87
C THR A 4 2.26 -6.12 -3.02
N LEU A 5 1.12 -5.69 -3.58
CA LEU A 5 -0.19 -5.75 -2.91
C LEU A 5 -0.91 -7.04 -3.26
N ASN A 6 -1.36 -7.77 -2.24
CA ASN A 6 -2.21 -8.95 -2.37
C ASN A 6 -3.55 -8.65 -1.73
N VAL A 7 -4.56 -8.40 -2.56
CA VAL A 7 -5.92 -8.06 -2.13
C VAL A 7 -6.61 -9.33 -1.64
N THR A 8 -7.16 -9.26 -0.43
CA THR A 8 -7.91 -10.37 0.18
C THR A 8 -9.40 -10.14 0.18
N ASP A 9 -9.84 -8.87 0.25
CA ASP A 9 -11.25 -8.53 0.32
C ASP A 9 -11.54 -7.14 -0.24
N VAL A 10 -12.77 -6.96 -0.76
CA VAL A 10 -13.29 -5.68 -1.24
C VAL A 10 -14.73 -5.51 -0.75
N ASP A 11 -14.96 -4.48 0.05
CA ASP A 11 -16.31 -4.09 0.48
C ASP A 11 -16.83 -2.94 -0.42
N LEU A 12 -17.88 -3.25 -1.18
CA LEU A 12 -18.57 -2.32 -2.07
C LEU A 12 -19.63 -1.51 -1.31
N GLY A 13 -19.17 -0.61 -0.44
CA GLY A 13 -20.02 0.35 0.27
C GLY A 13 -20.87 1.23 -0.67
N VAL A 14 -21.74 2.06 -0.08
CA VAL A 14 -22.71 2.87 -0.84
C VAL A 14 -22.03 3.96 -1.67
N GLY A 15 -21.09 4.71 -1.09
CA GLY A 15 -20.36 5.79 -1.77
C GLY A 15 -18.85 5.58 -1.86
N LEU A 16 -18.33 4.56 -1.18
CA LEU A 16 -16.91 4.24 -1.09
C LEU A 16 -16.70 2.75 -1.36
N ILE A 17 -15.51 2.42 -1.84
CA ILE A 17 -15.04 1.05 -1.98
C ILE A 17 -13.88 0.88 -1.00
N TYR A 18 -13.95 -0.13 -0.14
CA TYR A 18 -12.91 -0.43 0.82
C TYR A 18 -12.17 -1.68 0.35
N VAL A 19 -10.85 -1.59 0.26
CA VAL A 19 -9.99 -2.67 -0.19
C VAL A 19 -9.08 -3.05 0.95
N PHE A 20 -9.00 -4.36 1.23
CA PHE A 20 -8.17 -4.92 2.28
C PHE A 20 -7.24 -5.97 1.71
N GLY A 21 -6.06 -6.11 2.31
CA GLY A 21 -5.13 -7.13 1.89
C GLY A 21 -3.83 -7.12 2.67
N THR A 22 -2.84 -7.79 2.10
CA THR A 22 -1.47 -7.80 2.62
C THR A 22 -0.51 -7.16 1.63
N ALA A 23 0.62 -6.69 2.14
CA ALA A 23 1.72 -6.19 1.35
C ALA A 23 2.99 -6.99 1.64
N THR A 24 3.73 -7.31 0.58
CA THR A 24 5.02 -7.98 0.68
C THR A 24 6.12 -7.07 0.15
N LEU A 25 7.25 -7.03 0.86
CA LEU A 25 8.41 -6.21 0.53
C LEU A 25 9.54 -7.08 -0.03
N SER A 26 10.25 -6.60 -1.04
CA SER A 26 11.34 -7.35 -1.69
C SER A 26 12.34 -6.41 -2.38
N GLY A 27 13.56 -6.87 -2.67
CA GLY A 27 14.54 -6.04 -3.38
C GLY A 27 15.03 -4.83 -2.56
N THR A 28 15.17 -3.67 -3.21
CA THR A 28 15.85 -2.48 -2.68
C THR A 28 14.86 -1.39 -2.25
N TYR A 29 15.05 -0.83 -1.05
CA TYR A 29 14.29 0.33 -0.56
C TYR A 29 14.78 1.63 -1.22
N PRO A 30 13.93 2.38 -1.93
CA PRO A 30 14.32 3.68 -2.48
C PRO A 30 14.42 4.76 -1.40
N SER A 31 15.30 5.75 -1.60
CA SER A 31 15.37 6.91 -0.72
C SER A 31 14.03 7.66 -0.68
N GLY A 32 13.48 7.83 0.52
CA GLY A 32 12.21 8.53 0.74
C GLY A 32 10.95 7.70 0.44
N GLY A 33 11.08 6.37 0.38
CA GLY A 33 9.94 5.44 0.25
C GLY A 33 9.80 4.81 -1.12
N ASP A 34 9.17 3.64 -1.15
CA ASP A 34 8.85 2.93 -2.39
C ASP A 34 7.46 3.31 -2.89
N THR A 35 7.30 3.44 -4.21
CA THR A 35 6.02 3.73 -4.83
C THR A 35 5.09 2.54 -4.69
N VAL A 36 3.84 2.81 -4.29
CA VAL A 36 2.78 1.80 -4.26
C VAL A 36 1.98 1.85 -5.55
N ASP A 37 1.95 0.73 -6.28
CA ASP A 37 1.15 0.60 -7.49
C ASP A 37 -0.26 0.13 -7.15
N TRP A 38 -1.14 1.10 -6.90
CA TRP A 38 -2.56 0.86 -6.68
C TRP A 38 -3.26 0.28 -7.91
N THR A 39 -2.71 0.44 -9.12
CA THR A 39 -3.33 -0.10 -10.34
C THR A 39 -3.25 -1.62 -10.39
N SER A 40 -2.34 -2.24 -9.64
CA SER A 40 -2.23 -3.69 -9.48
C SER A 40 -3.48 -4.35 -8.88
N ILE A 41 -4.33 -3.58 -8.18
CA ILE A 41 -5.60 -4.07 -7.61
C ILE A 41 -6.62 -4.43 -8.70
N ARG A 42 -6.56 -3.78 -9.87
CA ARG A 42 -7.56 -3.94 -10.96
C ARG A 42 -7.71 -5.37 -11.45
N THR A 43 -6.65 -6.17 -11.33
CA THR A 43 -6.59 -7.55 -11.82
C THR A 43 -6.89 -8.58 -10.73
N GLN A 44 -7.16 -8.13 -9.50
CA GLN A 44 -7.39 -9.00 -8.34
C GLN A 44 -8.89 -9.07 -8.03
N LEU A 45 -9.37 -10.22 -7.56
CA LEU A 45 -10.77 -10.44 -7.13
C LEU A 45 -11.87 -10.21 -8.19
N GLY A 46 -11.56 -10.33 -9.48
CA GLY A 46 -12.58 -10.37 -10.53
C GLY A 46 -13.42 -9.09 -10.65
N TYR A 47 -14.74 -9.19 -10.48
CA TYR A 47 -15.69 -8.06 -10.64
C TYR A 47 -15.46 -6.95 -9.61
N ASP A 48 -15.13 -7.29 -8.36
CA ASP A 48 -14.95 -6.29 -7.32
C ASP A 48 -13.67 -5.47 -7.55
N GLY A 49 -12.61 -6.10 -8.06
CA GLY A 49 -11.41 -5.40 -8.54
C GLY A 49 -11.68 -4.47 -9.71
N GLN A 50 -12.63 -4.79 -10.59
CA GLN A 50 -13.05 -3.90 -11.68
C GLN A 50 -13.80 -2.66 -11.18
N SER A 51 -14.53 -2.77 -10.06
CA SER A 51 -15.16 -1.61 -9.40
C SER A 51 -14.10 -0.65 -8.87
N VAL A 52 -13.02 -1.17 -8.26
CA VAL A 52 -11.86 -0.36 -7.84
C VAL A 52 -11.15 0.24 -9.06
N ALA A 53 -10.96 -0.53 -10.13
CA ALA A 53 -10.36 -0.05 -11.37
C ALA A 53 -11.14 1.11 -11.98
N SER A 54 -12.47 1.02 -11.96
CA SER A 54 -13.36 2.07 -12.43
C SER A 54 -13.18 3.35 -11.61
N SER A 55 -13.05 3.25 -10.28
CA SER A 55 -12.71 4.38 -9.40
C SER A 55 -11.44 5.14 -9.82
N MET A 56 -10.47 4.41 -10.35
CA MET A 56 -9.18 4.94 -10.79
C MET A 56 -9.11 5.18 -12.31
N ALA A 57 -10.23 5.11 -13.04
CA ALA A 57 -10.25 5.26 -14.50
C ALA A 57 -9.74 6.63 -14.96
N ASN A 58 -9.96 7.67 -14.16
CA ASN A 58 -9.23 8.91 -14.29
C ASN A 58 -7.90 8.78 -13.54
N PRO A 59 -6.74 8.91 -14.21
CA PRO A 59 -5.43 8.77 -13.57
C PRO A 59 -5.14 9.82 -12.48
N ALA A 60 -5.94 10.89 -12.39
CA ALA A 60 -5.90 11.84 -11.28
C ALA A 60 -6.54 11.28 -9.98
N PHE A 61 -7.29 10.19 -10.06
CA PHE A 61 -8.01 9.59 -8.94
C PHE A 61 -7.40 8.24 -8.55
N GLY A 62 -7.09 8.12 -7.26
CA GLY A 62 -6.52 6.94 -6.63
C GLY A 62 -7.26 6.65 -5.33
N PRO A 63 -6.64 5.92 -4.40
CA PRO A 63 -7.20 5.87 -3.06
C PRO A 63 -7.32 7.29 -2.50
N VAL A 64 -8.41 7.56 -1.78
CA VAL A 64 -8.59 8.80 -1.01
C VAL A 64 -7.94 8.69 0.38
N GLN A 65 -7.72 7.46 0.83
CA GLN A 65 -7.02 7.13 2.07
C GLN A 65 -6.39 5.75 1.91
N ALA A 66 -5.20 5.55 2.47
CA ALA A 66 -4.61 4.22 2.62
C ALA A 66 -3.76 4.17 3.89
N ALA A 67 -3.74 3.00 4.52
CA ALA A 67 -2.95 2.73 5.71
C ALA A 67 -2.30 1.36 5.61
N PHE A 68 -1.11 1.23 6.21
CA PHE A 68 -0.35 -0.01 6.31
C PHE A 68 -0.07 -0.24 7.79
N THR A 69 -0.38 -1.44 8.25
CA THR A 69 -0.19 -1.86 9.65
C THR A 69 0.46 -3.22 9.66
N VAL A 70 1.16 -3.57 10.74
CA VAL A 70 1.80 -4.88 10.85
C VAL A 70 1.05 -5.71 11.88
N GLN A 71 0.85 -6.97 11.56
CA GLN A 71 0.23 -7.93 12.46
C GLN A 71 1.30 -8.58 13.36
N GLY A 72 1.29 -8.20 14.65
CA GLY A 72 2.11 -8.83 15.70
C GLY A 72 3.59 -8.41 15.72
N GLY A 73 4.33 -8.94 16.72
CA GLY A 73 5.79 -8.76 16.86
C GLY A 73 6.22 -7.39 17.39
N THR A 74 7.49 -7.05 17.13
CA THR A 74 8.06 -5.69 17.26
C THR A 74 8.14 -5.10 15.85
N PRO A 75 7.03 -4.57 15.32
CA PRO A 75 6.93 -4.30 13.90
C PRO A 75 7.71 -3.07 13.47
N ASN A 76 8.27 -3.11 12.25
CA ASN A 76 8.68 -1.89 11.59
C ASN A 76 7.45 -0.99 11.34
N ILE A 77 7.69 0.31 11.16
CA ILE A 77 6.63 1.29 10.97
C ILE A 77 6.51 1.57 9.47
N TYR A 78 5.29 1.52 8.94
CA TYR A 78 5.00 1.72 7.53
C TYR A 78 4.00 2.85 7.36
N ASN A 79 4.48 4.01 6.95
CA ASN A 79 3.66 5.20 6.77
C ASN A 79 3.40 5.45 5.29
N MET A 80 2.14 5.66 4.96
CA MET A 80 1.77 6.12 3.63
C MET A 80 2.07 7.61 3.50
N GLN A 81 2.87 7.99 2.52
CA GLN A 81 3.04 9.37 2.09
C GLN A 81 2.22 9.58 0.82
N GLN A 82 1.13 10.33 0.94
CA GLN A 82 0.29 10.72 -0.18
C GLN A 82 1.09 11.60 -1.16
N GLY A 83 1.04 11.21 -2.43
CA GLY A 83 1.54 12.00 -3.56
C GLY A 83 0.45 12.83 -4.22
N SER A 84 0.83 13.71 -5.15
CA SER A 84 -0.10 14.54 -5.93
C SER A 84 -0.92 13.74 -6.95
N ALA A 85 -0.46 12.53 -7.29
CA ALA A 85 -1.14 11.58 -8.16
C ALA A 85 -1.07 10.15 -7.57
N PRO A 86 -2.01 9.25 -7.89
CA PRO A 86 -2.10 7.90 -7.30
C PRO A 86 -0.80 7.09 -7.43
N ASN A 87 -0.14 7.18 -8.59
CA ASN A 87 1.12 6.52 -8.90
C ASN A 87 2.36 7.18 -8.28
N THR A 88 2.17 8.20 -7.43
CA THR A 88 3.26 8.89 -6.71
C THR A 88 3.17 8.73 -5.19
N TRP A 89 2.20 7.96 -4.70
CA TRP A 89 2.11 7.61 -3.29
C TRP A 89 3.25 6.68 -2.90
N LYS A 90 3.87 6.94 -1.76
CA LYS A 90 5.03 6.19 -1.29
C LYS A 90 4.77 5.53 0.04
N LEU A 91 5.16 4.26 0.17
CA LEU A 91 5.30 3.58 1.43
C LEU A 91 6.67 3.91 2.03
N ARG A 92 6.68 4.71 3.08
CA ARG A 92 7.89 4.99 3.85
C ARG A 92 8.00 4.00 4.99
N ALA A 93 9.16 3.37 5.09
CA ALA A 93 9.42 2.30 6.05
C ALA A 93 10.49 2.72 7.05
N TYR A 94 10.24 2.46 8.32
CA TYR A 94 11.10 2.88 9.42
C TYR A 94 11.38 1.71 10.35
N THR A 95 12.60 1.65 10.89
CA THR A 95 12.99 0.64 11.86
C THR A 95 12.13 0.75 13.11
N SER A 96 11.67 -0.39 13.61
CA SER A 96 11.02 -0.49 14.92
C SER A 96 11.95 -0.02 16.05
N GLY A 97 11.42 0.64 17.07
CA GLY A 97 12.17 1.06 18.28
C GLY A 97 12.42 2.57 18.37
N SER A 98 13.25 2.98 19.33
CA SER A 98 13.35 4.37 19.82
C SER A 98 13.88 5.38 18.81
N SER A 99 14.63 4.95 17.79
CA SER A 99 15.18 5.85 16.78
C SER A 99 14.16 6.22 15.70
N GLY A 100 13.19 5.34 15.42
CA GLY A 100 12.22 5.50 14.32
C GLY A 100 12.88 5.86 12.98
N ALA A 101 14.11 5.41 12.75
CA ALA A 101 14.89 5.84 11.59
C ALA A 101 14.32 5.25 10.30
N GLU A 102 14.25 6.06 9.25
CA GLU A 102 13.86 5.56 7.93
C GLU A 102 14.90 4.57 7.43
N PHE A 103 14.46 3.53 6.70
CA PHE A 103 15.37 2.58 6.08
C PHE A 103 16.36 3.30 5.15
N THR A 104 17.58 2.78 5.09
CA THR A 104 18.63 3.34 4.24
C THR A 104 18.26 3.18 2.78
N GLY A 105 18.06 4.30 2.08
CA GLY A 105 17.77 4.30 0.65
C GLY A 105 18.91 3.73 -0.19
N GLY A 106 18.57 2.95 -1.21
CA GLY A 106 19.52 2.25 -2.08
C GLY A 106 19.98 0.89 -1.52
N SER A 107 19.60 0.54 -0.30
CA SER A 107 19.90 -0.76 0.32
C SER A 107 18.76 -1.76 0.17
N ALA A 108 19.07 -3.05 0.23
CA ALA A 108 18.06 -4.09 0.31
C ALA A 108 17.13 -3.86 1.51
N TYR A 109 15.86 -4.24 1.40
CA TYR A 109 14.96 -4.25 2.55
C TYR A 109 15.55 -5.10 3.68
N PRO A 110 15.54 -4.62 4.94
CA PRO A 110 15.99 -5.40 6.08
C PRO A 110 15.23 -6.73 6.20
N SER A 111 15.87 -7.76 6.75
CA SER A 111 15.21 -9.04 7.03
C SER A 111 14.01 -8.90 7.96
N SER A 112 14.07 -7.95 8.91
CA SER A 112 12.92 -7.61 9.77
C SER A 112 11.71 -7.13 8.96
N ALA A 113 11.93 -6.36 7.88
CA ALA A 113 10.86 -5.84 7.05
C ALA A 113 10.27 -6.88 6.11
N THR A 114 11.13 -7.73 5.53
CA THR A 114 10.67 -8.82 4.64
C THR A 114 9.99 -9.96 5.41
N GLY A 115 10.23 -10.07 6.71
CA GLY A 115 9.53 -10.98 7.62
C GLY A 115 8.23 -10.41 8.22
N ASP A 116 7.95 -9.12 8.06
CA ASP A 116 6.72 -8.51 8.60
C ASP A 116 5.49 -9.01 7.84
N THR A 117 4.42 -9.31 8.56
CA THR A 117 3.08 -9.49 7.98
C THR A 117 2.39 -8.14 7.92
N ILE A 118 2.53 -7.47 6.78
CA ILE A 118 1.98 -6.13 6.58
C ILE A 118 0.57 -6.26 6.01
N THR A 119 -0.41 -5.74 6.71
CA THR A 119 -1.79 -5.58 6.23
C THR A 119 -1.99 -4.17 5.72
N PHE A 120 -2.76 -4.00 4.66
CA PHE A 120 -3.16 -2.68 4.18
C PHE A 120 -4.69 -2.55 4.11
N SER A 121 -5.14 -1.32 4.27
CA SER A 121 -6.48 -0.90 3.90
C SER A 121 -6.40 0.32 2.98
N ALA A 122 -7.26 0.38 1.97
CA ALA A 122 -7.33 1.50 1.05
C ALA A 122 -8.79 1.81 0.72
N VAL A 123 -9.11 3.10 0.67
CA VAL A 123 -10.47 3.59 0.42
C VAL A 123 -10.48 4.30 -0.92
N PHE A 124 -11.43 3.94 -1.77
CA PHE A 124 -11.62 4.51 -3.10
C PHE A 124 -13.02 5.11 -3.22
N ARG A 125 -13.19 6.07 -4.13
CA ARG A 125 -14.52 6.63 -4.42
C ARG A 125 -15.31 5.64 -5.25
N LYS A 126 -16.55 5.33 -4.88
CA LYS A 126 -17.42 4.59 -5.80
C LYS A 126 -17.91 5.56 -6.87
N LEU A 127 -17.62 5.27 -8.14
CA LEU A 127 -18.24 6.00 -9.24
C LEU A 127 -19.63 5.41 -9.45
N THR A 128 -20.63 6.28 -9.47
CA THR A 128 -22.05 5.96 -9.69
C THR A 128 -22.29 5.47 -11.10
#